data_AF-A0A3P7Z903-F1
#
_entry.id   AF-A0A3P7Z903-F1
#
_cell.length_a   1.000
_cell.length_b   1.000
_cell.length_c   1.000
_cell.angle_alpha   90.00
_cell.angle_beta   90.00
_cell.angle_gamma   90.00
#
_symmetry.space_group_name_H-M   'P 1'
#
loop_
_entity.id
_entity.type
_entity.pdbx_description
1 polymer ?
#
loop_
_entity_poly.entity_id
_entity_poly.type
_entity_poly.pdbx_seq_one_letter_code
_entity_poly.pdbx_strand_id
1 'polypeptide(L)'
;MRQGLIHSDGHNVQVRVPNVIALVGLPARGKTYISKKLCRYLNWIGIKTKAFNVGDYRRKACDLVKEGDFEFFSPYNVKGTQIREECARLAIEDMGEYLSSKQGDVAILDATNTTRARRRIIADYCRDRGSLYEPPFRLFFIESVCDDPKIIDSNITEVKINSPDYKGIMSHEDAKQDFLKRIENYKLQYEPLDEEEDEDLSFIKVINAGKSFYVNNVNGHVQSRVVYFLMNIHLLPRSIYLTRHGESEYNQLGRLGGDSPLSENGIKFAEKLKDYFENENLSHLRIWSSQRIRAAQTAAYLKENATNTEFWKVLDEIDAGICEGLTYEDFERRYPVQFAERDRDKYHYRYPNGESYEDLVTRLEPVIMELERQSNILVISHQAVLRCVLAYFTNKSPDELPYLNVPLHTVIKLTPKAYSCVVEMFQFDVQAVDTFRDKPHVPVSLVDGSMILE
;
A
#
# COMPACT_ATOMS: atom_id res chain seq x y z
N MET A 1 -27.56 12.74 -53.23
CA MET A 1 -27.61 11.39 -52.64
C MET A 1 -26.41 11.24 -51.72
N ARG A 2 -26.66 10.68 -50.53
CA ARG A 2 -25.88 10.80 -49.29
C ARG A 2 -24.45 10.25 -49.42
N GLN A 3 -23.45 11.08 -49.15
CA GLN A 3 -22.13 10.61 -48.72
C GLN A 3 -22.25 10.22 -47.24
N GLY A 4 -21.98 8.95 -46.95
CA GLY A 4 -22.08 8.39 -45.61
C GLY A 4 -21.02 8.98 -44.69
N LEU A 5 -21.48 9.68 -43.66
CA LEU A 5 -20.75 9.88 -42.41
C LEU A 5 -20.45 8.50 -41.83
N ILE A 6 -19.16 8.13 -41.79
CA ILE A 6 -18.70 7.05 -40.93
C ILE A 6 -18.67 7.64 -39.52
N HIS A 7 -19.77 7.48 -38.79
CA HIS A 7 -19.73 7.48 -37.33
C HIS A 7 -18.83 6.32 -36.92
N SER A 8 -17.63 6.61 -36.40
CA SER A 8 -16.84 5.60 -35.71
C SER A 8 -17.49 5.35 -34.35
N ASP A 9 -18.22 4.24 -34.26
CA ASP A 9 -18.84 3.74 -33.05
C ASP A 9 -17.84 3.70 -31.89
N GLY A 10 -18.11 4.49 -30.85
CA GLY A 10 -17.40 4.44 -29.59
C GLY A 10 -17.87 3.25 -28.77
N HIS A 11 -17.24 2.08 -28.87
CA HIS A 11 -17.48 0.96 -27.94
C HIS A 11 -16.33 -0.05 -27.75
N ASN A 12 -15.08 0.29 -28.08
CA ASN A 12 -13.92 -0.50 -27.65
C ASN A 12 -13.08 0.27 -26.62
N VAL A 13 -13.64 0.50 -25.42
CA VAL A 13 -12.85 0.96 -24.28
C VAL A 13 -11.89 -0.18 -23.92
N GLN A 14 -10.65 -0.12 -24.41
CA GLN A 14 -9.62 -1.08 -24.04
C GLN A 14 -9.56 -1.18 -22.51
N VAL A 15 -9.74 -2.39 -21.98
CA VAL A 15 -9.79 -2.60 -20.53
C VAL A 15 -8.41 -2.39 -19.90
N ARG A 16 -7.34 -2.72 -20.64
CA ARG A 16 -5.94 -2.63 -20.21
C ARG A 16 -5.21 -1.48 -20.92
N VAL A 17 -5.54 -0.25 -20.55
CA VAL A 17 -4.77 0.94 -20.95
C VAL A 17 -3.86 1.32 -19.78
N PRO A 18 -2.54 1.49 -19.99
CA PRO A 18 -1.64 1.95 -18.94
C PRO A 18 -2.05 3.33 -18.41
N ASN A 19 -1.89 3.55 -17.11
CA ASN A 19 -2.32 4.79 -16.45
C ASN A 19 -1.12 5.63 -16.00
N VAL A 20 -1.22 6.93 -16.22
CA VAL A 20 -0.35 7.93 -15.63
C VAL A 20 -1.14 8.65 -14.55
N ILE A 21 -0.62 8.67 -13.33
CA ILE A 21 -1.17 9.42 -12.22
C ILE A 21 -0.22 10.59 -11.93
N ALA A 22 -0.66 11.81 -12.19
CA ALA A 22 0.18 13.00 -12.00
C ALA A 22 -0.25 13.76 -10.74
N LEU A 23 0.66 13.93 -9.79
CA LEU A 23 0.37 14.67 -8.57
C LEU A 23 0.46 16.19 -8.81
N VAL A 24 -0.42 16.95 -8.18
CA VAL A 24 -0.50 18.42 -8.27
C VAL A 24 -0.57 19.03 -6.88
N GLY A 25 0.05 20.19 -6.69
CA GLY A 25 -0.11 21.03 -5.51
C GLY A 25 1.21 21.54 -4.95
N LEU A 26 1.10 22.46 -3.99
CA LEU A 26 2.25 23.12 -3.36
C LEU A 26 3.15 22.15 -2.56
N PRO A 27 4.41 22.51 -2.27
CA PRO A 27 5.26 21.74 -1.35
C PRO A 27 4.61 21.54 0.04
N ALA A 28 4.99 20.47 0.75
CA ALA A 28 4.43 20.06 2.04
C ALA A 28 2.89 19.83 2.07
N ARG A 29 2.30 19.46 0.93
CA ARG A 29 0.88 19.06 0.81
C ARG A 29 0.70 17.55 0.68
N GLY A 30 1.49 16.73 1.37
CA GLY A 30 1.27 15.26 1.36
C GLY A 30 1.43 14.51 0.02
N LYS A 31 1.81 15.14 -1.10
CA LYS A 31 1.95 14.46 -2.41
C LYS A 31 2.80 13.19 -2.38
N THR A 32 4.04 13.27 -1.90
CA THR A 32 4.92 12.09 -1.79
C THR A 32 4.35 11.02 -0.85
N TYR A 33 3.60 11.42 0.17
CA TYR A 33 2.90 10.48 1.05
C TYR A 33 1.82 9.72 0.26
N ILE A 34 0.96 10.45 -0.45
CA ILE A 34 -0.08 9.89 -1.32
C ILE A 34 0.54 8.98 -2.37
N SER A 35 1.61 9.44 -3.05
CA SER A 35 2.36 8.69 -4.06
C SER A 35 2.77 7.31 -3.54
N LYS A 36 3.45 7.26 -2.38
CA LYS A 36 3.96 6.00 -1.83
C LYS A 36 2.86 5.09 -1.32
N LYS A 37 1.86 5.63 -0.61
CA LYS A 37 0.72 4.82 -0.14
C LYS A 37 -0.07 4.23 -1.30
N LEU A 38 -0.34 5.03 -2.33
CA LEU A 38 -1.06 4.59 -3.51
C LEU A 38 -0.26 3.56 -4.30
N CYS A 39 1.04 3.79 -4.50
CA CYS A 39 1.94 2.83 -5.13
C CYS A 39 1.92 1.48 -4.40
N ARG A 40 2.02 1.51 -3.06
CA ARG A 40 1.98 0.32 -2.21
C ARG A 40 0.65 -0.41 -2.31
N TYR A 41 -0.47 0.30 -2.24
CA TYR A 41 -1.80 -0.28 -2.37
C TYR A 41 -2.00 -0.94 -3.73
N LEU A 42 -1.71 -0.23 -4.82
CA LEU A 42 -1.87 -0.76 -6.18
C LEU A 42 -1.01 -2.00 -6.40
N ASN A 43 0.26 -1.99 -5.96
CA ASN A 43 1.11 -3.19 -6.06
C ASN A 43 0.59 -4.34 -5.19
N TRP A 44 0.10 -4.06 -3.98
CA TRP A 44 -0.42 -5.09 -3.08
C TRP A 44 -1.65 -5.79 -3.67
N ILE A 45 -2.54 -5.08 -4.38
CA ILE A 45 -3.66 -5.68 -5.10
C ILE A 45 -3.29 -6.25 -6.50
N GLY A 46 -2.00 -6.30 -6.84
CA GLY A 46 -1.50 -6.90 -8.08
C GLY A 46 -1.40 -5.98 -9.30
N ILE A 47 -1.61 -4.66 -9.15
CA ILE A 47 -1.44 -3.68 -10.24
C ILE A 47 -0.01 -3.11 -10.21
N LYS A 48 0.82 -3.47 -11.19
CA LYS A 48 2.26 -3.14 -11.21
C LYS A 48 2.47 -1.64 -11.31
N THR A 49 2.91 -1.04 -10.22
CA THR A 49 2.95 0.42 -10.07
C THR A 49 4.33 0.91 -9.67
N LYS A 50 4.80 2.01 -10.30
CA LYS A 50 6.05 2.68 -9.93
C LYS A 50 5.87 4.18 -9.80
N ALA A 51 6.51 4.77 -8.79
CA ALA A 51 6.52 6.22 -8.60
C ALA A 51 7.81 6.85 -9.14
N PHE A 52 7.67 7.98 -9.83
CA PHE A 52 8.73 8.77 -10.44
C PHE A 52 8.76 10.14 -9.75
N ASN A 53 9.66 10.31 -8.78
CA ASN A 53 9.77 11.55 -8.00
C ASN A 53 10.73 12.52 -8.70
N VAL A 54 10.22 13.61 -9.27
CA VAL A 54 11.04 14.61 -10.01
C VAL A 54 12.09 15.26 -9.11
N GLY A 55 11.86 15.29 -7.79
CA GLY A 55 12.85 15.73 -6.81
C GLY A 55 14.11 14.86 -6.78
N ASP A 56 14.02 13.56 -7.06
CA ASP A 56 15.19 12.66 -7.14
C ASP A 56 16.05 12.96 -8.38
N TYR A 57 15.43 13.24 -9.52
CA TYR A 57 16.14 13.65 -10.74
C TYR A 57 16.89 14.96 -10.50
N ARG A 58 16.22 15.95 -9.89
CA ARG A 58 16.85 17.23 -9.53
C ARG A 58 18.00 17.07 -8.55
N ARG A 59 17.89 16.19 -7.55
CA ARG A 59 18.99 15.91 -6.60
C ARG A 59 20.21 15.30 -7.25
N LYS A 60 20.05 14.58 -8.37
CA LYS A 60 21.17 14.03 -9.15
C LYS A 60 21.80 15.08 -10.09
N ALA A 61 21.01 16.06 -10.53
CA ALA A 61 21.43 17.08 -11.49
C ALA A 61 22.09 18.32 -10.85
N CYS A 62 21.87 18.57 -9.55
CA CYS A 62 22.34 19.78 -8.85
C CYS A 62 23.27 19.47 -7.68
N ASP A 63 24.20 20.39 -7.40
CA ASP A 63 24.96 20.41 -6.15
C ASP A 63 24.09 21.01 -5.03
N LEU A 64 23.62 20.15 -4.11
CA LEU A 64 22.69 20.54 -3.05
C LEU A 64 23.24 21.60 -2.09
N VAL A 65 24.56 21.72 -1.95
CA VAL A 65 25.17 22.71 -1.06
C VAL A 65 25.14 24.11 -1.68
N LYS A 66 25.17 24.19 -3.02
CA LYS A 66 25.25 25.46 -3.75
C LYS A 66 23.93 25.88 -4.39
N GLU A 67 23.09 24.92 -4.75
CA GLU A 67 21.88 25.12 -5.56
C GLU A 67 20.64 24.46 -4.91
N GLY A 68 20.69 24.23 -3.60
CA GLY A 68 19.62 23.54 -2.85
C GLY A 68 18.61 24.46 -2.15
N ASP A 69 18.90 25.75 -2.03
CA ASP A 69 18.10 26.70 -1.25
C ASP A 69 16.82 27.17 -1.97
N PHE A 70 16.03 27.99 -1.28
CA PHE A 70 14.78 28.52 -1.81
C PHE A 70 14.95 29.37 -3.09
N GLU A 71 16.10 30.02 -3.31
CA GLU A 71 16.36 30.87 -4.47
C GLU A 71 16.44 30.05 -5.76
N PHE A 72 16.94 28.81 -5.67
CA PHE A 72 16.85 27.86 -6.77
C PHE A 72 15.42 27.75 -7.28
N PHE A 73 14.43 27.71 -6.37
CA PHE A 73 13.01 27.54 -6.67
C PHE A 73 12.27 28.83 -7.08
N SER A 74 12.96 29.97 -7.11
CA SER A 74 12.36 31.23 -7.54
C SER A 74 11.85 31.15 -8.99
N PRO A 75 10.67 31.72 -9.30
CA PRO A 75 10.19 31.81 -10.68
C PRO A 75 11.07 32.70 -11.56
N TYR A 76 11.84 33.61 -10.94
CA TYR A 76 12.76 34.52 -11.63
C TYR A 76 14.14 33.90 -11.88
N ASN A 77 14.40 32.70 -11.36
CA ASN A 77 15.65 31.98 -11.60
C ASN A 77 15.56 31.18 -12.90
N VAL A 78 15.99 31.79 -14.01
CA VAL A 78 15.93 31.18 -15.35
C VAL A 78 16.70 29.85 -15.41
N LYS A 79 17.93 29.81 -14.87
CA LYS A 79 18.76 28.60 -14.84
C LYS A 79 18.09 27.49 -14.03
N GLY A 80 17.61 27.81 -12.83
CA GLY A 80 16.91 26.87 -11.96
C GLY A 80 15.63 26.33 -12.60
N THR A 81 14.87 27.17 -13.31
CA THR A 81 13.68 26.76 -14.06
C THR A 81 14.03 25.79 -15.18
N GLN A 82 15.05 26.10 -16.01
CA GLN A 82 15.50 25.20 -17.08
C GLN A 82 15.92 23.83 -16.55
N ILE A 83 16.67 23.78 -15.45
CA ILE A 83 17.08 22.51 -14.83
C ILE A 83 15.85 21.73 -14.32
N ARG A 84 14.88 22.40 -13.68
CA ARG A 84 13.64 21.75 -13.21
C ARG A 84 12.76 21.23 -14.35
N GLU A 85 12.74 21.93 -15.48
CA GLU A 85 12.05 21.50 -16.70
C GLU A 85 12.70 20.24 -17.27
N GLU A 86 14.02 20.24 -17.38
CA GLU A 86 14.77 19.08 -17.87
C GLU A 86 14.63 17.85 -16.97
N CYS A 87 14.70 18.04 -15.65
CA CYS A 87 14.46 16.95 -14.69
C CYS A 87 13.05 16.35 -14.80
N ALA A 88 12.05 17.19 -15.11
CA ALA A 88 10.69 16.72 -15.30
C ALA A 88 10.52 16.00 -16.64
N ARG A 89 11.17 16.48 -17.70
CA ARG A 89 11.20 15.82 -19.01
C ARG A 89 11.77 14.40 -18.89
N LEU A 90 12.93 14.25 -18.26
CA LEU A 90 13.56 12.95 -18.01
C LEU A 90 12.65 12.01 -17.21
N ALA A 91 12.00 12.51 -16.16
CA ALA A 91 11.07 11.70 -15.36
C ALA A 91 9.83 11.26 -16.14
N ILE A 92 9.31 12.10 -17.05
CA ILE A 92 8.19 11.78 -17.94
C ILE A 92 8.60 10.72 -18.96
N GLU A 93 9.81 10.80 -19.51
CA GLU A 93 10.35 9.81 -20.44
C GLU A 93 10.56 8.45 -19.79
N ASP A 94 11.24 8.39 -18.63
CA ASP A 94 11.45 7.15 -17.88
C ASP A 94 10.12 6.50 -17.48
N MET A 95 9.11 7.32 -17.16
CA MET A 95 7.75 6.88 -16.90
C MET A 95 7.12 6.24 -18.14
N GLY A 96 7.20 6.92 -19.28
CA GLY A 96 6.64 6.42 -20.53
C GLY A 96 7.33 5.15 -21.00
N GLU A 97 8.65 5.03 -20.84
CA GLU A 97 9.40 3.82 -21.14
C GLU A 97 8.95 2.65 -20.25
N TYR A 98 8.77 2.86 -18.94
CA TYR A 98 8.27 1.85 -18.01
C TYR A 98 6.91 1.29 -18.44
N LEU A 99 5.99 2.15 -18.89
CA LEU A 99 4.67 1.71 -19.36
C LEU A 99 4.73 1.07 -20.76
N SER A 100 5.48 1.66 -21.69
CA SER A 100 5.58 1.19 -23.09
C SER A 100 6.28 -0.17 -23.19
N SER A 101 7.31 -0.39 -22.37
CA SER A 101 8.03 -1.66 -22.26
C SER A 101 7.26 -2.74 -21.50
N LYS A 102 6.03 -2.45 -21.03
CA LYS A 102 5.17 -3.35 -20.25
C LYS A 102 5.81 -3.82 -18.94
N GLN A 103 6.73 -3.03 -18.39
CA GLN A 103 7.29 -3.28 -17.06
C GLN A 103 6.25 -3.04 -15.96
N GLY A 104 5.25 -2.18 -16.19
CA GLY A 104 4.04 -2.14 -15.37
C GLY A 104 2.86 -1.40 -15.99
N ASP A 105 1.81 -1.28 -15.18
CA ASP A 105 0.47 -0.87 -15.59
C ASP A 105 0.15 0.58 -15.19
N VAL A 106 0.77 1.07 -14.12
CA VAL A 106 0.54 2.41 -13.58
C VAL A 106 1.87 3.09 -13.25
N ALA A 107 2.00 4.35 -13.66
CA ALA A 107 3.11 5.19 -13.26
C ALA A 107 2.61 6.44 -12.52
N ILE A 108 3.22 6.73 -11.37
CA ILE A 108 2.87 7.90 -10.55
C ILE A 108 3.95 8.96 -10.70
N LEU A 109 3.65 10.08 -11.35
CA LEU A 109 4.55 11.23 -11.46
C LEU A 109 4.39 12.13 -10.22
N ASP A 110 5.34 12.03 -9.28
CA ASP A 110 5.37 12.81 -8.04
C ASP A 110 6.19 14.10 -8.23
N ALA A 111 5.47 15.17 -8.54
CA ALA A 111 5.99 16.53 -8.68
C ALA A 111 4.96 17.56 -8.21
N THR A 112 5.30 18.85 -8.22
CA THR A 112 4.35 19.93 -7.88
C THR A 112 3.33 20.17 -8.97
N ASN A 113 3.73 20.14 -10.24
CA ASN A 113 2.87 20.34 -11.42
C ASN A 113 1.86 21.49 -11.27
N THR A 114 2.31 22.58 -10.63
CA THR A 114 1.47 23.69 -10.15
C THR A 114 1.02 24.64 -11.26
N THR A 115 1.57 24.55 -12.48
CA THR A 115 1.17 25.41 -13.60
C THR A 115 0.37 24.62 -14.64
N ARG A 116 -0.59 25.28 -15.29
CA ARG A 116 -1.36 24.70 -16.42
C ARG A 116 -0.44 24.34 -17.58
N ALA A 117 0.56 25.17 -17.86
CA ALA A 117 1.57 24.89 -18.89
C ALA A 117 2.28 23.55 -18.65
N ARG A 118 2.68 23.25 -17.40
CA ARG A 118 3.30 21.96 -17.05
C ARG A 118 2.32 20.80 -17.20
N ARG A 119 1.06 20.98 -16.78
CA ARG A 119 0.03 19.93 -16.89
C ARG A 119 -0.31 19.61 -18.34
N ARG A 120 -0.35 20.61 -19.23
CA ARG A 120 -0.53 20.42 -20.68
C ARG A 120 0.58 19.58 -21.29
N ILE A 121 1.84 19.82 -20.95
CA ILE A 121 2.98 18.97 -21.40
C ILE A 121 2.76 17.50 -21.02
N ILE A 122 2.30 17.23 -19.79
CA ILE A 122 2.02 15.86 -19.34
C ILE A 122 0.84 15.25 -20.12
N ALA A 123 -0.23 16.03 -20.33
CA ALA A 123 -1.39 15.60 -21.09
C ALA A 123 -1.05 15.30 -22.55
N ASP A 124 -0.27 16.17 -23.20
CA ASP A 124 0.20 16.00 -24.57
C ASP A 124 1.08 14.76 -24.69
N TYR A 125 2.01 14.55 -23.76
CA TYR A 125 2.83 13.33 -23.74
C TYR A 125 1.99 12.05 -23.60
N CYS A 126 0.93 12.07 -22.76
CA CYS A 126 0.06 10.90 -22.59
C CYS A 126 -0.81 10.64 -23.83
N ARG A 127 -1.19 11.69 -24.57
CA ARG A 127 -2.01 11.61 -25.80
C ARG A 127 -1.21 11.21 -27.03
N ASP A 128 -0.05 11.83 -27.22
CA ASP A 128 0.77 11.68 -28.41
C ASP A 128 1.93 10.71 -28.18
N ARG A 129 1.67 9.43 -28.47
CA ARG A 129 2.67 8.36 -28.36
C ARG A 129 3.50 8.16 -29.63
N GLY A 130 3.32 9.00 -30.66
CA GLY A 130 4.06 8.89 -31.93
C GLY A 130 3.88 7.56 -32.69
N SER A 131 2.93 6.70 -32.30
CA SER A 131 2.68 5.37 -32.88
C SER A 131 1.19 5.18 -33.16
N LEU A 132 0.84 4.81 -34.39
CA LEU A 132 -0.54 4.50 -34.82
C LEU A 132 -1.13 3.26 -34.12
N TYR A 133 -0.31 2.42 -33.49
CA TYR A 133 -0.72 1.10 -33.01
C TYR A 133 -0.80 0.99 -31.49
N GLU A 134 -0.32 1.99 -30.75
CA GLU A 134 -0.33 1.96 -29.30
C GLU A 134 -1.34 2.97 -28.73
N PRO A 135 -2.23 2.53 -27.82
CA PRO A 135 -3.22 3.42 -27.24
C PRO A 135 -2.55 4.52 -26.39
N PRO A 136 -3.15 5.72 -26.31
CA PRO A 136 -2.69 6.77 -25.42
C PRO A 136 -2.73 6.30 -23.96
N PHE A 137 -1.88 6.86 -23.11
CA PHE A 137 -1.95 6.60 -21.68
C PHE A 137 -3.16 7.31 -21.07
N ARG A 138 -3.85 6.63 -20.13
CA ARG A 138 -4.91 7.28 -19.36
C ARG A 138 -4.30 8.16 -18.28
N LEU A 139 -4.51 9.46 -18.39
CA LEU A 139 -4.03 10.43 -17.41
C LEU A 139 -5.07 10.67 -16.32
N PHE A 140 -4.63 10.70 -15.06
CA PHE A 140 -5.44 11.08 -13.90
C PHE A 140 -4.64 12.00 -12.99
N PHE A 141 -5.13 13.21 -12.73
CA PHE A 141 -4.47 14.13 -11.80
C PHE A 141 -4.97 13.93 -10.36
N ILE A 142 -4.06 13.96 -9.40
CA ILE A 142 -4.40 14.04 -7.97
C ILE A 142 -3.82 15.33 -7.42
N GLU A 143 -4.68 16.31 -7.16
CA GLU A 143 -4.30 17.55 -6.52
C GLU A 143 -4.48 17.46 -5.01
N SER A 144 -3.43 17.75 -4.24
CA SER A 144 -3.56 17.90 -2.78
C SER A 144 -3.54 19.37 -2.39
N VAL A 145 -4.69 19.84 -1.93
CA VAL A 145 -4.92 21.20 -1.45
C VAL A 145 -5.01 21.16 0.07
N CYS A 146 -4.21 21.96 0.76
CA CYS A 146 -4.28 22.06 2.21
C CYS A 146 -3.90 23.45 2.65
N ASP A 147 -4.80 24.09 3.40
CA ASP A 147 -4.57 25.44 3.94
C ASP A 147 -4.49 25.43 5.47
N ASP A 148 -4.70 24.26 6.10
CA ASP A 148 -4.52 24.09 7.54
C ASP A 148 -3.05 24.26 7.95
N PRO A 149 -2.70 25.31 8.73
CA PRO A 149 -1.32 25.57 9.14
C PRO A 149 -0.72 24.43 9.97
N LYS A 150 -1.50 23.71 10.77
CA LYS A 150 -1.01 22.62 11.62
C LYS A 150 -0.54 21.43 10.79
N ILE A 151 -1.30 21.09 9.75
CA ILE A 151 -0.96 20.00 8.83
C ILE A 151 0.28 20.35 8.02
N ILE A 152 0.38 21.61 7.57
CA ILE A 152 1.54 22.10 6.83
C ILE A 152 2.79 22.06 7.73
N ASP A 153 2.68 22.53 8.96
CA ASP A 153 3.79 22.56 9.92
C ASP A 153 4.29 21.15 10.28
N SER A 154 3.38 20.21 10.56
CA SER A 154 3.72 18.80 10.77
C SER A 154 4.39 18.19 9.53
N ASN A 155 3.85 18.41 8.33
CA ASN A 155 4.46 17.92 7.08
C ASN A 155 5.86 18.49 6.83
N ILE A 156 6.11 19.75 7.19
CA ILE A 156 7.44 20.34 7.08
C ILE A 156 8.37 19.67 8.10
N THR A 157 7.92 19.59 9.35
CA THR A 157 8.76 19.22 10.49
C THR A 157 9.09 17.73 10.53
N GLU A 158 8.15 16.85 10.19
CA GLU A 158 8.37 15.40 10.25
C GLU A 158 9.13 14.89 9.03
N VAL A 159 8.87 15.49 7.86
CA VAL A 159 9.24 14.91 6.58
C VAL A 159 10.27 15.74 5.81
N LYS A 160 10.10 17.06 5.74
CA LYS A 160 10.89 17.90 4.81
C LYS A 160 12.22 18.33 5.40
N ILE A 161 12.27 18.70 6.67
CA ILE A 161 13.55 19.06 7.31
C ILE A 161 14.51 17.88 7.43
N ASN A 162 13.96 16.64 7.48
CA ASN A 162 14.75 15.41 7.49
C ASN A 162 15.09 14.90 6.09
N SER A 163 14.67 15.60 5.03
CA SER A 163 14.92 15.19 3.66
C SER A 163 16.37 15.43 3.23
N PRO A 164 16.86 14.74 2.18
CA PRO A 164 18.21 14.94 1.68
C PRO A 164 18.51 16.37 1.22
N ASP A 165 17.47 17.18 0.97
CA ASP A 165 17.63 18.58 0.58
C ASP A 165 18.22 19.43 1.74
N TYR A 166 18.08 19.01 3.00
CA TYR A 166 18.48 19.81 4.18
C TYR A 166 19.36 19.05 5.18
N LYS A 167 19.24 17.73 5.22
CA LYS A 167 19.92 16.88 6.21
C LYS A 167 21.44 17.04 6.11
N GLY A 168 22.05 17.54 7.19
CA GLY A 168 23.50 17.77 7.27
C GLY A 168 23.99 19.02 6.53
N ILE A 169 23.09 19.83 5.96
CA ILE A 169 23.40 21.07 5.24
C ILE A 169 22.98 22.30 6.06
N MET A 170 21.76 22.27 6.63
CA MET A 170 21.19 23.37 7.40
C MET A 170 20.74 22.91 8.79
N SER A 171 20.62 23.86 9.74
CA SER A 171 19.96 23.58 11.01
C SER A 171 18.46 23.32 10.80
N HIS A 172 17.78 22.69 11.77
CA HIS A 172 16.34 22.43 11.66
C HIS A 172 15.52 23.72 11.50
N GLU A 173 15.93 24.81 12.18
CA GLU A 173 15.24 26.10 12.10
C GLU A 173 15.49 26.77 10.74
N ASP A 174 16.74 26.81 10.27
CA ASP A 174 17.07 27.40 8.96
C ASP A 174 16.39 26.63 7.82
N ALA A 175 16.37 25.29 7.90
CA ALA A 175 15.68 24.43 6.94
C ALA A 175 14.18 24.72 6.89
N LYS A 176 13.55 24.99 8.05
CA LYS A 176 12.13 25.36 8.11
C LYS A 176 11.89 26.71 7.44
N GLN A 177 12.71 27.71 7.73
CA GLN A 177 12.60 29.05 7.13
C GLN A 177 12.84 29.04 5.62
N ASP A 178 13.86 28.31 5.16
CA ASP A 178 14.13 28.09 3.74
C ASP A 178 12.94 27.41 3.05
N PHE A 179 12.40 26.35 3.64
CA PHE A 179 11.28 25.62 3.05
C PHE A 179 10.00 26.45 2.97
N LEU A 180 9.75 27.34 3.94
CA LEU A 180 8.63 28.29 3.88
C LEU A 180 8.78 29.26 2.72
N LYS A 181 9.98 29.85 2.53
CA LYS A 181 10.25 30.72 1.37
C LYS A 181 10.13 29.96 0.04
N ARG A 182 10.55 28.70 0.01
CA ARG A 182 10.35 27.82 -1.14
C ARG A 182 8.86 27.64 -1.46
N ILE A 183 8.00 27.47 -0.46
CA ILE A 183 6.54 27.42 -0.67
C ILE A 183 6.03 28.73 -1.28
N GLU A 184 6.46 29.88 -0.77
CA GLU A 184 6.06 31.19 -1.32
C GLU A 184 6.45 31.33 -2.80
N ASN A 185 7.64 30.87 -3.19
CA ASN A 185 8.04 30.86 -4.60
C ASN A 185 7.09 30.05 -5.49
N TYR A 186 6.58 28.90 -5.03
CA TYR A 186 5.59 28.13 -5.78
C TYR A 186 4.22 28.79 -5.81
N LYS A 187 3.81 29.50 -4.76
CA LYS A 187 2.52 30.22 -4.73
C LYS A 187 2.43 31.30 -5.80
N LEU A 188 3.54 31.96 -6.14
CA LEU A 188 3.59 33.00 -7.17
C LEU A 188 3.14 32.52 -8.56
N GLN A 189 3.17 31.21 -8.82
CA GLN A 189 2.83 30.61 -10.12
C GLN A 189 1.78 29.50 -9.99
N TYR A 190 1.16 29.31 -8.82
CA TYR A 190 0.25 28.19 -8.62
C TYR A 190 -1.10 28.47 -9.27
N GLU A 191 -1.41 27.67 -10.27
CA GLU A 191 -2.69 27.61 -10.96
C GLU A 191 -3.34 26.27 -10.56
N PRO A 192 -4.26 26.25 -9.56
CA PRO A 192 -4.96 25.03 -9.16
C PRO A 192 -5.66 24.36 -10.35
N LEU A 193 -6.02 23.08 -10.20
CA LEU A 193 -6.99 22.52 -11.15
C LEU A 193 -8.31 23.28 -10.98
N ASP A 194 -8.98 23.57 -12.08
CA ASP A 194 -10.23 24.32 -12.08
C ASP A 194 -11.36 23.47 -12.69
N GLU A 195 -12.58 23.66 -12.19
CA GLU A 195 -13.72 22.83 -12.58
C GLU A 195 -14.25 23.18 -13.96
N GLU A 196 -14.12 24.45 -14.35
CA GLU A 196 -14.57 24.97 -15.64
C GLU A 196 -13.42 24.97 -16.65
N GLU A 197 -12.23 25.43 -16.26
CA GLU A 197 -11.10 25.52 -17.20
C GLU A 197 -10.43 24.18 -17.50
N ASP A 198 -10.51 23.20 -16.58
CA ASP A 198 -9.92 21.86 -16.75
C ASP A 198 -11.03 20.77 -16.84
N GLU A 199 -12.23 21.12 -17.33
CA GLU A 199 -13.42 20.24 -17.38
C GLU A 199 -13.20 18.91 -18.14
N ASP A 200 -12.30 18.91 -19.12
CA ASP A 200 -11.97 17.75 -19.95
C ASP A 200 -11.00 16.78 -19.27
N LEU A 201 -10.31 17.22 -18.21
CA LEU A 201 -9.32 16.43 -17.50
C LEU A 201 -9.96 15.49 -16.47
N SER A 202 -9.43 14.27 -16.37
CA SER A 202 -9.76 13.36 -15.25
C SER A 202 -8.93 13.72 -14.02
N PHE A 203 -9.58 14.11 -12.91
CA PHE A 203 -8.85 14.46 -11.70
C PHE A 203 -9.63 14.29 -10.40
N ILE A 204 -8.90 14.27 -9.28
CA ILE A 204 -9.42 14.41 -7.93
C ILE A 204 -8.65 15.50 -7.18
N LYS A 205 -9.39 16.40 -6.51
CA LYS A 205 -8.87 17.31 -5.49
C LYS A 205 -9.08 16.70 -4.12
N VAL A 206 -8.01 16.49 -3.38
CA VAL A 206 -8.01 16.06 -1.97
C VAL A 206 -7.79 17.29 -1.11
N ILE A 207 -8.84 17.76 -0.45
CA ILE A 207 -8.86 19.04 0.25
C ILE A 207 -8.71 18.82 1.76
N ASN A 208 -7.78 19.54 2.38
CA ASN A 208 -7.48 19.54 3.81
C ASN A 208 -7.39 18.12 4.39
N ALA A 209 -6.41 17.35 3.90
CA ALA A 209 -6.13 16.01 4.41
C ALA A 209 -7.31 15.02 4.31
N GLY A 210 -8.14 15.15 3.27
CA GLY A 210 -9.29 14.27 3.04
C GLY A 210 -10.58 14.71 3.72
N LYS A 211 -10.66 15.96 4.20
CA LYS A 211 -11.89 16.54 4.76
C LYS A 211 -12.98 16.64 3.69
N SER A 212 -12.62 16.97 2.47
CA SER A 212 -13.52 16.99 1.32
C SER A 212 -12.78 16.62 0.05
N PHE A 213 -13.55 16.21 -0.96
CA PHE A 213 -13.04 15.79 -2.25
C PHE A 213 -13.87 16.42 -3.35
N TYR A 214 -13.21 16.72 -4.47
CA TYR A 214 -13.88 17.01 -5.74
C TYR A 214 -13.33 16.05 -6.78
N VAL A 215 -14.20 15.43 -7.57
CA VAL A 215 -13.81 14.39 -8.53
C VAL A 215 -14.42 14.72 -9.89
N ASN A 216 -13.58 14.79 -10.93
CA ASN A 216 -13.99 15.08 -12.30
C ASN A 216 -13.62 13.95 -13.26
N ASN A 217 -14.55 13.65 -14.18
CA ASN A 217 -14.33 12.80 -15.36
C ASN A 217 -13.57 11.48 -15.08
N VAL A 218 -14.02 10.65 -14.13
CA VAL A 218 -13.34 9.38 -13.78
C VAL A 218 -13.50 8.36 -14.90
N ASN A 219 -12.37 7.86 -15.40
CA ASN A 219 -12.30 6.95 -16.54
C ASN A 219 -11.61 5.62 -16.20
N GLY A 220 -12.39 4.54 -16.19
CA GLY A 220 -11.90 3.18 -16.01
C GLY A 220 -11.62 2.77 -14.56
N HIS A 221 -11.40 1.48 -14.36
CA HIS A 221 -11.38 0.86 -13.03
C HIS A 221 -10.21 1.33 -12.13
N VAL A 222 -9.03 1.63 -12.71
CA VAL A 222 -7.87 2.11 -11.94
C VAL A 222 -8.22 3.43 -11.28
N GLN A 223 -8.72 4.41 -12.04
CA GLN A 223 -9.06 5.73 -11.50
C GLN A 223 -10.14 5.64 -10.41
N SER A 224 -11.17 4.81 -10.61
CA SER A 224 -12.20 4.57 -9.57
C SER A 224 -11.60 3.98 -8.29
N ARG A 225 -10.66 3.03 -8.39
CA ARG A 225 -9.94 2.47 -7.22
C ARG A 225 -9.06 3.52 -6.55
N VAL A 226 -8.39 4.38 -7.33
CA VAL A 226 -7.60 5.49 -6.77
C VAL A 226 -8.50 6.42 -5.96
N VAL A 227 -9.64 6.84 -6.50
CA VAL A 227 -10.60 7.70 -5.78
C VAL A 227 -11.07 7.01 -4.50
N TYR A 228 -11.50 5.74 -4.58
CA TYR A 228 -11.93 4.97 -3.43
C TYR A 228 -10.85 4.87 -2.35
N PHE A 229 -9.60 4.59 -2.74
CA PHE A 229 -8.47 4.54 -1.80
C PHE A 229 -8.24 5.90 -1.12
N LEU A 230 -8.20 6.98 -1.89
CA LEU A 230 -7.97 8.34 -1.37
C LEU A 230 -9.05 8.80 -0.39
N MET A 231 -10.29 8.35 -0.57
CA MET A 231 -11.39 8.63 0.35
C MET A 231 -11.28 7.90 1.69
N ASN A 232 -10.48 6.84 1.78
CA ASN A 232 -10.33 6.01 2.99
C ASN A 232 -9.01 6.21 3.72
N ILE A 233 -8.00 6.86 3.12
CA ILE A 233 -6.71 7.03 3.79
C ILE A 233 -6.77 8.08 4.90
N HIS A 234 -6.12 7.75 6.01
CA HIS A 234 -6.01 8.64 7.15
C HIS A 234 -4.56 9.14 7.37
N LEU A 235 -4.44 10.43 7.68
CA LEU A 235 -3.15 11.13 7.83
C LEU A 235 -2.67 11.32 9.27
N LEU A 236 -3.53 11.11 10.29
CA LEU A 236 -3.08 11.26 11.69
C LEU A 236 -2.27 10.04 12.16
N PRO A 237 -1.33 10.24 13.09
CA PRO A 237 -0.61 9.17 13.77
C PRO A 237 -1.58 8.21 14.48
N ARG A 238 -1.33 6.91 14.36
CA ARG A 238 -2.14 5.85 14.96
C ARG A 238 -1.34 4.55 15.10
N SER A 239 -1.84 3.64 15.93
CA SER A 239 -1.27 2.29 16.08
C SER A 239 -2.26 1.22 15.61
N ILE A 240 -1.78 0.29 14.80
CA ILE A 240 -2.52 -0.92 14.41
C ILE A 240 -1.82 -2.10 15.09
N TYR A 241 -2.57 -2.88 15.85
CA TYR A 241 -2.07 -4.04 16.57
C TYR A 241 -2.53 -5.29 15.85
N LEU A 242 -1.61 -6.21 15.58
CA LEU A 242 -1.90 -7.51 14.98
C LEU A 242 -1.47 -8.61 15.95
N THR A 243 -2.32 -9.60 16.15
CA THR A 243 -1.94 -10.83 16.85
C THR A 243 -2.66 -12.01 16.25
N ARG A 244 -1.98 -13.16 16.23
CA ARG A 244 -2.70 -14.42 16.05
C ARG A 244 -3.63 -14.65 17.23
N HIS A 245 -4.61 -15.52 17.05
CA HIS A 245 -5.23 -16.20 18.18
C HIS A 245 -4.18 -16.85 19.09
N GLY A 246 -4.53 -17.12 20.34
CA GLY A 246 -3.73 -17.99 21.21
C GLY A 246 -3.52 -19.37 20.59
N GLU A 247 -2.49 -20.09 21.03
CA GLU A 247 -2.23 -21.46 20.58
C GLU A 247 -3.50 -22.31 20.63
N SER A 248 -3.81 -23.02 19.54
CA SER A 248 -4.97 -23.92 19.45
C SER A 248 -4.57 -25.39 19.59
N GLU A 249 -5.53 -26.27 19.86
CA GLU A 249 -5.29 -27.72 19.87
C GLU A 249 -4.70 -28.20 18.54
N TYR A 250 -5.19 -27.68 17.40
CA TYR A 250 -4.63 -28.02 16.09
C TYR A 250 -3.20 -27.51 15.89
N ASN A 251 -2.81 -26.39 16.52
CA ASN A 251 -1.41 -25.98 16.50
C ASN A 251 -0.53 -27.03 17.19
N GLN A 252 -0.91 -27.49 18.39
CA GLN A 252 -0.17 -28.52 19.13
C GLN A 252 -0.06 -29.84 18.34
N LEU A 253 -1.09 -30.18 17.56
CA LEU A 253 -1.12 -31.36 16.70
C LEU A 253 -0.47 -31.14 15.32
N GLY A 254 -0.01 -29.93 15.01
CA GLY A 254 0.58 -29.59 13.70
C GLY A 254 -0.40 -29.65 12.52
N ARG A 255 -1.71 -29.48 12.76
CA ARG A 255 -2.77 -29.56 11.75
C ARG A 255 -3.06 -28.21 11.10
N LEU A 256 -3.31 -28.23 9.79
CA LEU A 256 -3.69 -27.09 8.97
C LEU A 256 -5.17 -26.74 9.15
N GLY A 257 -5.49 -25.44 9.08
CA GLY A 257 -6.87 -24.97 9.05
C GLY A 257 -7.71 -25.39 10.26
N GLY A 258 -8.91 -25.87 10.00
CA GLY A 258 -9.89 -26.34 10.96
C GLY A 258 -10.50 -25.23 11.82
N ASP A 259 -11.25 -25.66 12.83
CA ASP A 259 -11.89 -24.78 13.81
C ASP A 259 -11.75 -25.31 15.24
N SER A 260 -10.52 -25.70 15.60
CA SER A 260 -10.22 -26.16 16.96
C SER A 260 -10.22 -25.01 17.98
N PRO A 261 -10.57 -25.28 19.25
CA PRO A 261 -10.47 -24.29 20.32
C PRO A 261 -9.02 -24.00 20.72
N LEU A 262 -8.86 -23.01 21.60
CA LEU A 262 -7.59 -22.69 22.28
C LEU A 262 -7.09 -23.89 23.11
N SER A 263 -5.77 -24.05 23.18
CA SER A 263 -5.10 -24.89 24.17
C SER A 263 -5.05 -24.18 25.55
N GLU A 264 -4.57 -24.88 26.59
CA GLU A 264 -4.30 -24.25 27.89
C GLU A 264 -3.32 -23.07 27.78
N ASN A 265 -2.29 -23.18 26.93
CA ASN A 265 -1.35 -22.09 26.71
C ASN A 265 -1.99 -20.96 25.90
N GLY A 266 -2.89 -21.27 24.96
CA GLY A 266 -3.68 -20.26 24.26
C GLY A 266 -4.56 -19.43 25.20
N ILE A 267 -5.15 -20.07 26.22
CA ILE A 267 -5.92 -19.39 27.28
C ILE A 267 -5.02 -18.47 28.10
N LYS A 268 -3.86 -18.96 28.58
CA LYS A 268 -2.88 -18.13 29.31
C LYS A 268 -2.43 -16.93 28.50
N PHE A 269 -2.23 -17.09 27.20
CA PHE A 269 -1.92 -15.97 26.31
C PHE A 269 -3.06 -14.96 26.23
N ALA A 270 -4.32 -15.40 26.10
CA ALA A 270 -5.46 -14.50 26.04
C ALA A 270 -5.59 -13.66 27.34
N GLU A 271 -5.30 -14.24 28.50
CA GLU A 271 -5.23 -13.52 29.78
C GLU A 271 -4.10 -12.47 29.78
N LYS A 272 -2.89 -12.85 29.33
CA LYS A 272 -1.77 -11.91 29.25
C LYS A 272 -2.00 -10.79 28.22
N LEU A 273 -2.67 -11.10 27.12
CA LEU A 273 -3.04 -10.14 26.09
C LEU A 273 -4.03 -9.10 26.65
N LYS A 274 -4.98 -9.55 27.47
CA LYS A 274 -5.87 -8.67 28.23
C LYS A 274 -5.08 -7.73 29.13
N ASP A 275 -4.18 -8.26 29.96
CA ASP A 275 -3.33 -7.45 30.85
C ASP A 275 -2.50 -6.41 30.07
N TYR A 276 -1.99 -6.78 28.88
CA TYR A 276 -1.24 -5.86 28.02
C TYR A 276 -2.08 -4.65 27.59
N PHE A 277 -3.32 -4.88 27.13
CA PHE A 277 -4.19 -3.79 26.68
C PHE A 277 -4.80 -2.98 27.83
N GLU A 278 -4.95 -3.55 29.03
CA GLU A 278 -5.25 -2.77 30.24
C GLU A 278 -4.12 -1.79 30.56
N ASN A 279 -2.86 -2.23 30.45
CA ASN A 279 -1.69 -1.40 30.74
C ASN A 279 -1.39 -0.36 29.65
N GLU A 280 -1.58 -0.69 28.37
CA GLU A 280 -1.45 0.30 27.27
C GLU A 280 -2.48 1.43 27.39
N ASN A 281 -3.61 1.19 28.09
CA ASN A 281 -4.66 2.18 28.39
C ASN A 281 -5.11 2.98 27.15
N LEU A 282 -5.41 2.25 26.07
CA LEU A 282 -5.81 2.84 24.80
C LEU A 282 -7.25 3.33 24.85
N SER A 283 -7.47 4.62 24.59
CA SER A 283 -8.82 5.13 24.41
C SER A 283 -9.43 4.56 23.13
N HIS A 284 -10.70 4.14 23.23
CA HIS A 284 -11.53 3.67 22.11
C HIS A 284 -10.95 2.50 21.30
N LEU A 285 -10.27 1.55 21.96
CA LEU A 285 -9.76 0.35 21.30
C LEU A 285 -10.92 -0.41 20.61
N ARG A 286 -10.76 -0.65 19.31
CA ARG A 286 -11.62 -1.55 18.53
C ARG A 286 -10.92 -2.88 18.32
N ILE A 287 -11.70 -3.96 18.32
CA ILE A 287 -11.19 -5.30 18.05
C ILE A 287 -11.91 -5.86 16.84
N TRP A 288 -11.14 -6.34 15.87
CA TRP A 288 -11.62 -7.21 14.81
C TRP A 288 -11.08 -8.61 15.00
N SER A 289 -11.97 -9.59 14.95
CA SER A 289 -11.60 -11.00 15.03
C SER A 289 -12.12 -11.76 13.81
N SER A 290 -11.45 -12.84 13.43
CA SER A 290 -12.05 -13.83 12.53
C SER A 290 -13.27 -14.50 13.17
N GLN A 291 -14.05 -15.25 12.40
CA GLN A 291 -15.17 -16.04 12.93
C GLN A 291 -14.75 -17.40 13.49
N ARG A 292 -13.48 -17.80 13.34
CA ARG A 292 -12.95 -19.06 13.87
C ARG A 292 -12.90 -19.06 15.40
N ILE A 293 -13.27 -20.18 16.02
CA ILE A 293 -13.49 -20.29 17.47
C ILE A 293 -12.27 -19.87 18.29
N ARG A 294 -11.06 -20.25 17.86
CA ARG A 294 -9.79 -19.87 18.52
C ARG A 294 -9.56 -18.36 18.59
N ALA A 295 -9.87 -17.63 17.51
CA ALA A 295 -9.74 -16.18 17.49
C ALA A 295 -10.87 -15.51 18.27
N ALA A 296 -12.09 -16.07 18.18
CA ALA A 296 -13.23 -15.58 18.94
C ALA A 296 -13.06 -15.77 20.45
N GLN A 297 -12.54 -16.91 20.88
CA GLN A 297 -12.18 -17.19 22.27
C GLN A 297 -11.11 -16.20 22.75
N THR A 298 -10.06 -15.97 21.97
CA THR A 298 -9.02 -14.97 22.31
C THR A 298 -9.63 -13.57 22.47
N ALA A 299 -10.49 -13.15 21.55
CA ALA A 299 -11.16 -11.86 21.59
C ALA A 299 -12.11 -11.71 22.79
N ALA A 300 -12.74 -12.80 23.25
CA ALA A 300 -13.67 -12.78 24.37
C ALA A 300 -13.03 -12.32 25.69
N TYR A 301 -11.72 -12.57 25.89
CA TYR A 301 -10.98 -12.09 27.07
C TYR A 301 -10.79 -10.57 27.09
N LEU A 302 -10.87 -9.92 25.92
CA LEU A 302 -10.66 -8.48 25.76
C LEU A 302 -11.97 -7.68 25.69
N LYS A 303 -13.12 -8.32 25.93
CA LYS A 303 -14.44 -7.71 25.77
C LYS A 303 -14.60 -6.43 26.60
N GLU A 304 -14.07 -6.42 27.82
CA GLU A 304 -14.14 -5.26 28.72
C GLU A 304 -13.13 -4.14 28.35
N ASN A 305 -12.08 -4.48 27.59
CA ASN A 305 -11.08 -3.51 27.10
C ASN A 305 -11.54 -2.76 25.84
N ALA A 306 -12.44 -3.37 25.08
CA ALA A 306 -12.82 -2.90 23.76
C ALA A 306 -14.10 -2.06 23.80
N THR A 307 -14.11 -0.96 23.05
CA THR A 307 -15.35 -0.22 22.78
C THR A 307 -16.28 -1.01 21.86
N ASN A 308 -15.70 -1.76 20.91
CA ASN A 308 -16.45 -2.64 20.03
C ASN A 308 -15.60 -3.85 19.65
N THR A 309 -16.24 -5.02 19.52
CA THR A 309 -15.64 -6.25 18.99
C THR A 309 -16.48 -6.74 17.82
N GLU A 310 -15.86 -6.86 16.65
CA GLU A 310 -16.53 -7.26 15.42
C GLU A 310 -15.91 -8.54 14.85
N PHE A 311 -16.76 -9.44 14.33
CA PHE A 311 -16.35 -10.73 13.81
C PHE A 311 -16.49 -10.78 12.29
N TRP A 312 -15.36 -10.78 11.59
CA TRP A 312 -15.29 -10.63 10.15
C TRP A 312 -14.92 -11.96 9.51
N LYS A 313 -15.82 -12.54 8.71
CA LYS A 313 -15.54 -13.78 7.95
C LYS A 313 -14.32 -13.63 7.02
N VAL A 314 -14.12 -12.43 6.47
CA VAL A 314 -12.95 -12.13 5.63
C VAL A 314 -11.62 -12.17 6.38
N LEU A 315 -11.61 -12.27 7.71
CA LEU A 315 -10.42 -12.49 8.53
C LEU A 315 -10.17 -13.97 8.87
N ASP A 316 -11.00 -14.90 8.39
CA ASP A 316 -10.77 -16.34 8.57
C ASP A 316 -9.48 -16.78 7.87
N GLU A 317 -8.82 -17.79 8.45
CA GLU A 317 -7.57 -18.35 7.91
C GLU A 317 -7.72 -18.80 6.45
N ILE A 318 -6.58 -18.87 5.74
CA ILE A 318 -6.54 -19.45 4.40
C ILE A 318 -7.22 -20.82 4.37
N ASP A 319 -8.14 -21.00 3.42
CA ASP A 319 -8.81 -22.28 3.20
C ASP A 319 -7.84 -23.26 2.55
N ALA A 320 -7.45 -24.31 3.28
CA ALA A 320 -6.58 -25.37 2.77
C ALA A 320 -7.33 -26.41 1.92
N GLY A 321 -8.64 -26.24 1.70
CA GLY A 321 -9.48 -27.09 0.88
C GLY A 321 -9.43 -28.55 1.31
N ILE A 322 -9.05 -29.44 0.39
CA ILE A 322 -8.91 -30.88 0.69
C ILE A 322 -7.82 -31.21 1.72
N CYS A 323 -6.97 -30.24 2.08
CA CYS A 323 -5.88 -30.38 3.05
C CYS A 323 -6.24 -29.89 4.46
N GLU A 324 -7.47 -29.42 4.68
CA GLU A 324 -7.98 -29.03 5.99
C GLU A 324 -7.84 -30.17 7.02
N GLY A 325 -7.33 -29.85 8.20
CA GLY A 325 -7.10 -30.79 9.30
C GLY A 325 -5.93 -31.75 9.12
N LEU A 326 -5.23 -31.75 7.98
CA LEU A 326 -4.02 -32.57 7.78
C LEU A 326 -2.81 -31.95 8.47
N THR A 327 -1.85 -32.79 8.88
CA THR A 327 -0.49 -32.31 9.18
C THR A 327 0.27 -32.05 7.89
N TYR A 328 1.39 -31.30 7.94
CA TYR A 328 2.26 -31.14 6.76
C TYR A 328 2.81 -32.49 6.26
N GLU A 329 3.14 -33.42 7.15
CA GLU A 329 3.58 -34.79 6.79
C GLU A 329 2.46 -35.57 6.08
N ASP A 330 1.22 -35.46 6.55
CA ASP A 330 0.06 -36.05 5.87
C ASP A 330 -0.17 -35.42 4.49
N PHE A 331 -0.02 -34.09 4.38
CA PHE A 331 -0.15 -33.38 3.12
C PHE A 331 0.91 -33.83 2.11
N GLU A 332 2.18 -33.89 2.51
CA GLU A 332 3.28 -34.36 1.66
C GLU A 332 3.08 -35.81 1.22
N ARG A 333 2.70 -36.69 2.14
CA ARG A 333 2.50 -38.12 1.84
C ARG A 333 1.30 -38.38 0.91
N ARG A 334 0.18 -37.69 1.14
CA ARG A 334 -1.07 -37.92 0.40
C ARG A 334 -1.13 -37.17 -0.92
N TYR A 335 -0.50 -35.99 -0.98
CA TYR A 335 -0.56 -35.07 -2.11
C TYR A 335 0.84 -34.52 -2.44
N PRO A 336 1.82 -35.38 -2.81
CA PRO A 336 3.23 -34.98 -2.97
C PRO A 336 3.43 -33.96 -4.10
N VAL A 337 2.64 -34.05 -5.17
CA VAL A 337 2.71 -33.10 -6.30
C VAL A 337 2.28 -31.70 -5.84
N GLN A 338 1.15 -31.62 -5.16
CA GLN A 338 0.60 -30.36 -4.64
C GLN A 338 1.52 -29.74 -3.58
N PHE A 339 2.14 -30.57 -2.74
CA PHE A 339 3.12 -30.12 -1.76
C PHE A 339 4.33 -29.45 -2.44
N ALA A 340 4.89 -30.10 -3.47
CA ALA A 340 6.01 -29.56 -4.25
C ALA A 340 5.64 -28.30 -5.04
N GLU A 341 4.44 -28.24 -5.63
CA GLU A 341 3.93 -27.05 -6.34
C GLU A 341 3.78 -25.86 -5.39
N ARG A 342 3.24 -26.09 -4.19
CA ARG A 342 3.14 -25.06 -3.15
C ARG A 342 4.50 -24.53 -2.73
N ASP A 343 5.53 -25.37 -2.66
CA ASP A 343 6.87 -24.92 -2.30
C ASP A 343 7.55 -24.13 -3.41
N ARG A 344 7.24 -24.46 -4.67
CA ARG A 344 7.75 -23.76 -5.85
C ARG A 344 7.20 -22.34 -5.97
N ASP A 345 5.89 -22.18 -5.80
CA ASP A 345 5.21 -20.88 -5.92
C ASP A 345 4.11 -20.74 -4.87
N LYS A 346 4.53 -20.50 -3.63
CA LYS A 346 3.63 -20.45 -2.48
C LYS A 346 2.61 -19.31 -2.54
N TYR A 347 2.88 -18.24 -3.29
CA TYR A 347 1.97 -17.11 -3.40
C TYR A 347 0.79 -17.44 -4.32
N HIS A 348 1.07 -17.96 -5.51
CA HIS A 348 0.03 -18.27 -6.50
C HIS A 348 -0.57 -19.67 -6.34
N TYR A 349 0.09 -20.59 -5.65
CA TYR A 349 -0.46 -21.92 -5.38
C TYR A 349 -1.81 -21.81 -4.66
N ARG A 350 -2.86 -22.34 -5.29
CA ARG A 350 -4.20 -22.47 -4.74
C ARG A 350 -4.40 -23.91 -4.29
N TYR A 351 -4.76 -24.12 -3.03
CA TYR A 351 -5.16 -25.45 -2.57
C TYR A 351 -6.37 -25.96 -3.38
N PRO A 352 -6.43 -27.25 -3.74
CA PRO A 352 -7.62 -27.79 -4.40
C PRO A 352 -8.86 -27.59 -3.53
N ASN A 353 -9.89 -26.94 -4.09
CA ASN A 353 -11.09 -26.50 -3.38
C ASN A 353 -10.83 -25.53 -2.20
N GLY A 354 -9.72 -24.81 -2.23
CA GLY A 354 -9.34 -23.82 -1.23
C GLY A 354 -8.82 -22.52 -1.86
N GLU A 355 -7.96 -21.83 -1.14
CA GLU A 355 -7.45 -20.50 -1.49
C GLU A 355 -5.94 -20.50 -1.77
N SER A 356 -5.46 -19.50 -2.50
CA SER A 356 -4.06 -19.07 -2.56
C SER A 356 -3.82 -17.82 -1.69
N TYR A 357 -2.56 -17.39 -1.53
CA TYR A 357 -2.29 -16.08 -0.91
C TYR A 357 -2.80 -14.91 -1.77
N GLU A 358 -2.84 -15.08 -3.10
CA GLU A 358 -3.45 -14.11 -4.03
C GLU A 358 -4.97 -13.95 -3.79
N ASP A 359 -5.68 -15.05 -3.54
CA ASP A 359 -7.09 -15.02 -3.15
C ASP A 359 -7.29 -14.29 -1.83
N LEU A 360 -6.41 -14.54 -0.84
CA LEU A 360 -6.44 -13.85 0.45
C LEU A 360 -6.23 -12.35 0.30
N VAL A 361 -5.26 -11.92 -0.49
CA VAL A 361 -5.02 -10.50 -0.78
C VAL A 361 -6.28 -9.85 -1.36
N THR A 362 -6.93 -10.52 -2.31
CA THR A 362 -8.18 -10.02 -2.91
C THR A 362 -9.30 -9.91 -1.87
N ARG A 363 -9.49 -10.96 -1.04
CA ARG A 363 -10.51 -11.00 0.04
C ARG A 363 -10.25 -9.98 1.15
N LEU A 364 -8.98 -9.66 1.42
CA LEU A 364 -8.57 -8.75 2.50
C LEU A 364 -8.55 -7.28 2.07
N GLU A 365 -8.78 -6.95 0.80
CA GLU A 365 -8.83 -5.57 0.34
C GLU A 365 -9.77 -4.68 1.18
N PRO A 366 -11.03 -5.08 1.49
CA PRO A 366 -11.91 -4.28 2.34
C PRO A 366 -11.38 -4.08 3.77
N VAL A 367 -10.65 -5.07 4.31
CA VAL A 367 -9.99 -4.96 5.61
C VAL A 367 -8.89 -3.89 5.56
N ILE A 368 -8.05 -3.90 4.52
CA ILE A 368 -7.00 -2.89 4.34
C ILE A 368 -7.59 -1.50 4.22
N MET A 369 -8.69 -1.32 3.49
CA MET A 369 -9.36 -0.01 3.37
C MET A 369 -9.83 0.51 4.72
N GLU A 370 -10.42 -0.35 5.54
CA GLU A 370 -10.88 0.03 6.87
C GLU A 370 -9.71 0.24 7.83
N LEU A 371 -8.63 -0.53 7.77
CA LEU A 371 -7.39 -0.26 8.54
C LEU A 371 -6.74 1.08 8.14
N GLU A 372 -6.87 1.47 6.87
CA GLU A 372 -6.42 2.79 6.41
C GLU A 372 -7.28 3.94 6.98
N ARG A 373 -8.53 3.67 7.35
CA ARG A 373 -9.52 4.62 7.88
C ARG A 373 -9.56 4.71 9.40
N GLN A 374 -9.45 3.59 10.11
CA GLN A 374 -9.59 3.52 11.56
C GLN A 374 -8.37 4.10 12.30
N SER A 375 -8.53 4.38 13.59
CA SER A 375 -7.46 4.80 14.51
C SER A 375 -6.79 3.61 15.20
N ASN A 376 -6.90 3.50 16.54
CA ASN A 376 -6.32 2.39 17.30
C ASN A 376 -7.19 1.15 17.16
N ILE A 377 -6.61 0.09 16.60
CA ILE A 377 -7.33 -1.16 16.33
C ILE A 377 -6.46 -2.37 16.58
N LEU A 378 -7.04 -3.41 17.17
CA LEU A 378 -6.47 -4.74 17.32
C LEU A 378 -7.14 -5.72 16.35
N VAL A 379 -6.35 -6.41 15.54
CA VAL A 379 -6.79 -7.49 14.66
C VAL A 379 -6.31 -8.83 15.21
N ILE A 380 -7.25 -9.69 15.60
CA ILE A 380 -7.02 -11.05 16.09
C ILE A 380 -7.38 -12.04 14.97
N SER A 381 -6.37 -12.62 14.33
CA SER A 381 -6.59 -13.49 13.17
C SER A 381 -5.56 -14.62 13.13
N HIS A 382 -5.04 -14.96 11.95
CA HIS A 382 -4.30 -16.18 11.69
C HIS A 382 -3.03 -15.93 10.90
N GLN A 383 -2.23 -16.97 10.71
CA GLN A 383 -0.88 -16.83 10.20
C GLN A 383 -0.87 -16.34 8.75
N ALA A 384 -1.68 -16.90 7.84
CA ALA A 384 -1.68 -16.47 6.44
C ALA A 384 -2.32 -15.08 6.26
N VAL A 385 -3.42 -14.83 6.98
CA VAL A 385 -4.11 -13.53 6.96
C VAL A 385 -3.21 -12.40 7.44
N LEU A 386 -2.56 -12.56 8.60
CA LEU A 386 -1.72 -11.52 9.17
C LEU A 386 -0.42 -11.31 8.37
N ARG A 387 0.08 -12.33 7.67
CA ARG A 387 1.14 -12.15 6.67
C ARG A 387 0.71 -11.19 5.56
N CYS A 388 -0.51 -11.32 5.04
CA CYS A 388 -1.02 -10.44 3.99
C CYS A 388 -1.15 -8.98 4.48
N VAL A 389 -1.70 -8.80 5.69
CA VAL A 389 -1.84 -7.47 6.30
C VAL A 389 -0.48 -6.85 6.61
N LEU A 390 0.45 -7.63 7.19
CA LEU A 390 1.79 -7.17 7.48
C LEU A 390 2.55 -6.80 6.20
N ALA A 391 2.42 -7.59 5.14
CA ALA A 391 3.03 -7.32 3.85
C ALA A 391 2.55 -6.00 3.24
N TYR A 392 1.26 -5.67 3.39
CA TYR A 392 0.73 -4.37 2.98
C TYR A 392 1.45 -3.23 3.71
N PHE A 393 1.48 -3.24 5.05
CA PHE A 393 2.05 -2.12 5.81
C PHE A 393 3.57 -2.02 5.70
N THR A 394 4.26 -3.14 5.48
CA THR A 394 5.72 -3.22 5.35
C THR A 394 6.22 -3.21 3.91
N ASN A 395 5.32 -3.06 2.93
CA ASN A 395 5.64 -2.99 1.49
C ASN A 395 6.47 -4.20 1.01
N LYS A 396 6.01 -5.41 1.35
CA LYS A 396 6.66 -6.67 0.98
C LYS A 396 6.12 -7.22 -0.33
N SER A 397 7.01 -7.82 -1.11
CA SER A 397 6.67 -8.41 -2.40
C SER A 397 5.82 -9.68 -2.27
N PRO A 398 5.10 -10.09 -3.33
CA PRO A 398 4.41 -11.39 -3.38
C PRO A 398 5.31 -12.58 -3.03
N ASP A 399 6.59 -12.54 -3.39
CA ASP A 399 7.56 -13.60 -3.09
C ASP A 399 7.94 -13.68 -1.61
N GLU A 400 7.96 -12.53 -0.90
CA GLU A 400 8.29 -12.45 0.52
C GLU A 400 7.06 -12.72 1.41
N LEU A 401 5.86 -12.30 0.98
CA LEU A 401 4.63 -12.27 1.78
C LEU A 401 4.30 -13.63 2.44
N PRO A 402 4.32 -14.78 1.74
CA PRO A 402 4.00 -16.10 2.32
C PRO A 402 4.99 -16.59 3.38
N TYR A 403 6.11 -15.87 3.58
CA TYR A 403 7.21 -16.24 4.46
C TYR A 403 7.48 -15.18 5.54
N LEU A 404 6.64 -14.15 5.67
CA LEU A 404 6.76 -13.22 6.79
C LEU A 404 6.54 -13.94 8.12
N ASN A 405 7.35 -13.60 9.12
CA ASN A 405 7.23 -14.22 10.44
C ASN A 405 6.09 -13.56 11.24
N VAL A 406 5.15 -14.38 11.69
CA VAL A 406 4.01 -14.00 12.53
C VAL A 406 3.86 -15.08 13.61
N PRO A 407 4.68 -15.03 14.67
CA PRO A 407 4.71 -16.07 15.71
C PRO A 407 3.43 -16.07 16.54
N LEU A 408 3.14 -17.21 17.19
CA LEU A 408 2.13 -17.27 18.24
C LEU A 408 2.53 -16.40 19.43
N HIS A 409 1.53 -16.01 20.22
CA HIS A 409 1.69 -15.31 21.49
C HIS A 409 2.56 -14.05 21.40
N THR A 410 2.39 -13.30 20.32
CA THR A 410 3.15 -12.08 20.04
C THR A 410 2.21 -11.02 19.48
N VAL A 411 2.25 -9.82 20.06
CA VAL A 411 1.58 -8.65 19.51
C VAL A 411 2.56 -7.91 18.59
N ILE A 412 2.14 -7.67 17.35
CA ILE A 412 2.85 -6.85 16.38
C ILE A 412 2.19 -5.47 16.36
N LYS A 413 2.88 -4.45 16.85
CA LYS A 413 2.44 -3.05 16.80
C LYS A 413 3.00 -2.39 15.55
N LEU A 414 2.09 -1.89 14.72
CA LEU A 414 2.37 -1.15 13.51
C LEU A 414 2.08 0.33 13.75
N THR A 415 3.10 1.18 13.55
CA THR A 415 2.94 2.64 13.55
C THR A 415 3.22 3.16 12.14
N PRO A 416 2.19 3.37 11.30
CA PRO A 416 2.37 3.93 9.97
C PRO A 416 2.98 5.33 10.03
N LYS A 417 4.11 5.52 9.35
CA LYS A 417 4.78 6.81 9.14
C LYS A 417 4.62 7.23 7.68
N ALA A 418 5.12 8.42 7.36
CA ALA A 418 4.96 8.98 6.02
C ALA A 418 5.56 8.12 4.89
N TYR A 419 6.66 7.40 5.18
CA TYR A 419 7.42 6.65 4.18
C TYR A 419 7.69 5.20 4.56
N SER A 420 7.28 4.78 5.74
CA SER A 420 7.53 3.45 6.29
C SER A 420 6.46 3.10 7.30
N CYS A 421 6.51 1.88 7.83
CA CYS A 421 5.76 1.51 9.01
C CYS A 421 6.78 1.03 10.04
N VAL A 422 6.71 1.57 11.26
CA VAL A 422 7.49 1.02 12.37
C VAL A 422 6.79 -0.25 12.85
N VAL A 423 7.56 -1.32 13.01
CA VAL A 423 7.07 -2.63 13.44
C VAL A 423 7.77 -2.97 14.76
N GLU A 424 6.98 -3.16 15.81
CA GLU A 424 7.47 -3.58 17.12
C GLU A 424 6.78 -4.90 17.49
N MET A 425 7.55 -5.87 17.99
CA MET A 425 7.02 -7.19 18.37
C MET A 425 7.15 -7.37 19.89
N PHE A 426 6.03 -7.64 20.54
CA PHE A 426 5.92 -7.89 21.98
C PHE A 426 5.58 -9.36 22.18
N GLN A 427 6.60 -10.17 22.44
CA GLN A 427 6.44 -11.60 22.71
C GLN A 427 6.11 -11.82 24.19
N PHE A 428 5.10 -12.64 24.45
CA PHE A 428 4.65 -12.94 25.81
C PHE A 428 5.36 -14.17 26.35
N ASP A 429 5.59 -14.20 27.67
CA ASP A 429 6.18 -15.34 28.37
C ASP A 429 5.14 -16.46 28.57
N VAL A 430 4.68 -17.02 27.45
CA VAL A 430 3.74 -18.14 27.37
C VAL A 430 4.20 -19.06 26.25
N GLN A 431 4.56 -20.30 26.60
CA GLN A 431 5.04 -21.28 25.62
C GLN A 431 4.02 -21.51 24.50
N ALA A 432 4.52 -21.63 23.27
CA ALA A 432 3.75 -22.01 22.10
C ALA A 432 4.62 -22.85 21.15
N VAL A 433 3.99 -23.74 20.40
CA VAL A 433 4.64 -24.42 19.27
C VAL A 433 5.04 -23.42 18.18
N ASP A 434 6.10 -23.73 17.45
CA ASP A 434 6.44 -23.00 16.23
C ASP A 434 5.69 -23.58 15.03
N THR A 435 4.95 -22.73 14.33
CA THR A 435 4.20 -23.07 13.11
C THR A 435 4.81 -22.42 11.87
N PHE A 436 5.98 -21.80 12.01
CA PHE A 436 6.75 -21.24 10.91
C PHE A 436 7.44 -22.36 10.12
N ARG A 437 7.42 -22.22 8.79
CA ARG A 437 8.14 -23.11 7.88
C ARG A 437 8.87 -22.23 6.87
N ASP A 438 10.19 -22.34 6.90
CA ASP A 438 11.09 -21.62 6.01
C ASP A 438 10.82 -21.89 4.53
N LYS A 439 11.28 -20.96 3.69
CA LYS A 439 11.33 -21.19 2.25
C LYS A 439 12.39 -22.27 1.98
N PRO A 440 12.04 -23.42 1.38
CA PRO A 440 13.03 -24.44 1.09
C PRO A 440 14.08 -23.90 0.12
N HIS A 441 15.37 -24.18 0.39
CA HIS A 441 16.49 -23.74 -0.45
C HIS A 441 16.50 -24.44 -1.82
N VAL A 442 15.93 -25.65 -1.91
CA VAL A 442 15.75 -26.41 -3.14
C VAL A 442 14.27 -26.83 -3.19
N PRO A 443 13.54 -26.56 -4.28
CA PRO A 443 12.17 -27.04 -4.42
C PRO A 443 12.15 -28.56 -4.29
N VAL A 444 11.18 -29.12 -3.55
CA VAL A 444 11.00 -30.57 -3.44
C VAL A 444 10.89 -31.15 -4.86
N SER A 445 11.87 -31.95 -5.26
CA SER A 445 11.88 -32.60 -6.57
C SER A 445 10.82 -33.69 -6.58
N LEU A 446 9.99 -33.71 -7.63
CA LEU A 446 9.16 -34.88 -7.92
C LEU A 446 10.12 -36.06 -8.09
N VAL A 447 10.12 -37.01 -7.15
CA VAL A 447 10.80 -38.28 -7.35
C VAL A 447 10.09 -38.96 -8.52
N ASP A 448 10.85 -39.28 -9.57
CA ASP A 448 10.35 -39.93 -10.78
C ASP A 448 9.40 -41.08 -10.43
N GLY A 449 8.28 -41.13 -11.15
CA GLY A 449 7.15 -42.02 -10.91
C GLY A 449 7.47 -43.50 -11.10
N SER A 450 8.18 -44.10 -10.14
CA SER A 450 8.31 -45.55 -10.01
C SER A 450 8.01 -45.98 -8.58
N MET A 451 6.72 -46.10 -8.25
CA MET A 451 6.31 -47.16 -7.32
C MET A 451 5.98 -48.39 -8.14
N ILE A 452 6.99 -49.24 -8.30
CA ILE A 452 6.81 -50.66 -8.57
C ILE A 452 6.13 -51.24 -7.32
N LEU A 453 4.97 -51.85 -7.53
CA LEU A 453 4.37 -52.78 -6.59
C LEU A 453 5.28 -54.02 -6.50
N GLU A 454 5.80 -54.30 -5.32
CA GLU A 454 6.03 -55.67 -4.84
C GLU A 454 5.48 -55.80 -3.41
#